data_AF-A0A4U2YI63-F1
#
_entry.id   AF-A0A4U2YI63-F1
#
_cell.length_a   1.000
_cell.length_b   1.000
_cell.length_c   1.000
_cell.angle_alpha   90.00
_cell.angle_beta   90.00
_cell.angle_gamma   90.00
#
_symmetry.space_group_name_H-M   'P 1'
#
loop_
_entity.id
_entity.type
_entity.pdbx_description
1 polymer ?
#
loop_
_entity_poly.entity_id
_entity_poly.type
_entity_poly.pdbx_seq_one_letter_code
_entity_poly.pdbx_strand_id
1 'polypeptide(L)'
;MTFTATAATQQIRQTFRLMNLDLPKRLAADLTEAEESTRITLAPGDAGEVARAALAAQAEGRDPAEDTDVRTAITRVHLTQLSVAIDHTLQTARDKAMRDALTKHAPAIIEAMRPLVEAADASLNKAREALGRDDLQLTRTTVASTLSAQQLTPWAMARDARADIERVEQAWTQLAAVMGVANVNDHTRVLIVADTLNPSAVATYDRHTFGVPAHISSATGAVDAGLPLSLATFEQFAERVAEAEENRQADAERAQGAFERARSHVFNVS
;
A
#
# COMPACT_ATOMS: atom_id res chain seq x y z
N MET A 1 -0.14 14.30 2.98
CA MET A 1 -1.54 13.77 2.95
C MET A 1 -1.66 12.78 4.10
N THR A 2 -2.67 12.91 4.94
CA THR A 2 -2.95 11.93 6.01
C THR A 2 -3.67 10.75 5.40
N PHE A 3 -3.03 9.57 5.37
CA PHE A 3 -3.65 8.35 4.85
C PHE A 3 -4.55 7.74 5.93
N THR A 4 -5.86 7.73 5.74
CA THR A 4 -6.80 7.16 6.73
C THR A 4 -6.86 5.64 6.60
N ALA A 5 -7.08 4.94 7.71
CA ALA A 5 -7.22 3.47 7.69
C ALA A 5 -8.45 3.05 6.87
N THR A 6 -9.51 3.87 6.88
CA THR A 6 -10.68 3.68 6.03
C THR A 6 -10.34 3.68 4.53
N ALA A 7 -9.61 4.70 4.04
CA ALA A 7 -9.25 4.80 2.63
C ALA A 7 -8.36 3.62 2.19
N ALA A 8 -7.39 3.27 3.03
CA ALA A 8 -6.53 2.12 2.78
C ALA A 8 -7.29 0.80 2.75
N THR A 9 -8.24 0.60 3.67
CA THR A 9 -9.08 -0.60 3.70
C THR A 9 -9.91 -0.73 2.42
N GLN A 10 -10.50 0.37 1.95
CA GLN A 10 -11.24 0.38 0.68
C GLN A 10 -10.34 0.04 -0.51
N GLN A 11 -9.14 0.59 -0.53
CA GLN A 11 -8.19 0.34 -1.59
C GLN A 11 -7.67 -1.11 -1.57
N ILE A 12 -7.37 -1.68 -0.40
CA ILE A 12 -7.02 -3.10 -0.25
C ILE A 12 -8.18 -3.99 -0.72
N ARG A 13 -9.43 -3.70 -0.31
CA ARG A 13 -10.64 -4.40 -0.79
C ARG A 13 -10.77 -4.33 -2.31
N GLN A 14 -10.55 -3.15 -2.90
CA GLN A 14 -10.60 -2.95 -4.34
C GLN A 14 -9.50 -3.73 -5.06
N THR A 15 -8.27 -3.69 -4.57
CA THR A 15 -7.14 -4.42 -5.17
C THR A 15 -7.36 -5.93 -5.10
N PHE A 16 -7.80 -6.46 -3.96
CA PHE A 16 -8.16 -7.88 -3.84
C PHE A 16 -9.25 -8.28 -4.85
N ARG A 17 -10.31 -7.47 -4.99
CA ARG A 17 -11.36 -7.71 -5.99
C ARG A 17 -10.80 -7.69 -7.42
N LEU A 18 -9.95 -6.73 -7.77
CA LEU A 18 -9.34 -6.63 -9.10
C LEU A 18 -8.43 -7.82 -9.43
N MET A 19 -7.81 -8.41 -8.41
CA MET A 19 -6.95 -9.59 -8.53
C MET A 19 -7.74 -10.91 -8.37
N ASN A 20 -9.08 -10.84 -8.26
CA ASN A 20 -9.94 -12.00 -8.01
C ASN A 20 -9.53 -12.81 -6.76
N LEU A 21 -9.07 -12.12 -5.72
CA LEU A 21 -8.76 -12.69 -4.42
C LEU A 21 -9.84 -12.36 -3.39
N ASP A 22 -10.12 -13.31 -2.50
CA ASP A 22 -10.90 -13.07 -1.31
C ASP A 22 -10.02 -12.52 -0.19
N LEU A 23 -10.54 -11.55 0.56
CA LEU A 23 -9.92 -11.16 1.82
C LEU A 23 -9.99 -12.33 2.81
N PRO A 24 -8.98 -12.49 3.69
CA PRO A 24 -9.05 -13.45 4.78
C PRO A 24 -10.36 -13.27 5.57
N LYS A 25 -11.15 -14.34 5.74
CA LYS A 25 -12.50 -14.25 6.35
C LYS A 25 -12.51 -13.55 7.71
N ARG A 26 -11.48 -13.81 8.52
CA ARG A 26 -11.31 -13.16 9.83
C ARG A 26 -11.01 -11.67 9.73
N LEU A 27 -10.21 -11.25 8.74
CA LEU A 27 -10.00 -9.83 8.47
C LEU A 27 -11.31 -9.16 8.02
N ALA A 28 -12.05 -9.81 7.12
CA ALA A 28 -13.33 -9.26 6.66
C ALA A 28 -14.30 -9.04 7.84
N ALA A 29 -14.39 -10.02 8.75
CA ALA A 29 -15.20 -9.91 9.97
C ALA A 29 -14.72 -8.79 10.89
N ASP A 30 -13.43 -8.72 11.22
CA ASP A 30 -12.86 -7.69 12.10
C ASP A 30 -13.05 -6.28 11.50
N LEU A 31 -12.96 -6.13 10.17
CA LEU A 31 -13.21 -4.86 9.48
C LEU A 31 -14.70 -4.48 9.53
N THR A 32 -15.61 -5.44 9.35
CA THR A 32 -17.05 -5.19 9.50
C THR A 32 -17.40 -4.80 10.92
N GLU A 33 -16.83 -5.45 11.93
CA GLU A 33 -17.00 -5.09 13.33
C GLU A 33 -16.50 -3.66 13.63
N ALA A 34 -15.35 -3.26 13.08
CA ALA A 34 -14.84 -1.89 13.19
C ALA A 34 -15.77 -0.85 12.51
N GLU A 35 -16.38 -1.21 11.38
CA GLU A 35 -17.36 -0.36 10.67
C GLU A 35 -18.68 -0.22 11.44
N GLU A 36 -19.14 -1.29 12.09
CA GLU A 36 -20.42 -1.33 12.82
C GLU A 36 -20.32 -0.71 14.21
N SER A 37 -19.26 -1.01 14.96
CA SER A 37 -19.05 -0.54 16.35
C SER A 37 -18.97 0.98 16.49
N THR A 38 -18.71 1.69 15.39
CA THR A 38 -18.58 3.15 15.35
C THR A 38 -19.77 3.86 14.72
N ARG A 39 -20.77 3.10 14.28
CA ARG A 39 -22.01 3.63 13.72
C ARG A 39 -22.99 3.98 14.85
N ILE A 40 -22.77 5.12 15.51
CA ILE A 40 -23.74 5.68 16.44
C ILE A 40 -24.68 6.61 15.67
N THR A 41 -25.98 6.32 15.68
CA THR A 41 -27.01 7.27 15.22
C THR A 41 -27.54 8.00 16.43
N LEU A 42 -27.10 9.25 16.62
CA LEU A 42 -27.73 10.13 17.58
C LEU A 42 -29.08 10.58 17.02
N ALA A 43 -30.16 10.40 17.78
CA ALA A 43 -31.44 10.99 17.43
C ALA A 43 -31.28 12.53 17.46
N PRO A 44 -31.70 13.24 16.40
CA PRO A 44 -31.58 14.69 16.37
C PRO A 44 -32.39 15.31 17.51
N GLY A 45 -31.77 16.21 18.26
CA GLY A 45 -32.44 16.98 19.29
C GLY A 45 -33.25 18.12 18.67
N ASP A 46 -34.47 18.31 19.16
CA ASP A 46 -35.37 19.40 18.76
C ASP A 46 -35.63 20.33 19.95
N ALA A 47 -35.28 21.63 19.81
CA ALA A 47 -35.57 22.62 20.84
C ALA A 47 -37.07 22.76 21.12
N GLY A 48 -37.92 22.50 20.12
CA GLY A 48 -39.38 22.43 20.29
C GLY A 48 -39.84 21.23 21.12
N GLU A 49 -39.10 20.11 21.11
CA GLU A 49 -39.34 18.96 22.00
C GLU A 49 -39.06 19.33 23.45
N VAL A 50 -37.98 20.09 23.72
CA VAL A 50 -37.67 20.60 25.06
C VAL A 50 -38.79 21.50 25.59
N ALA A 51 -39.26 22.45 24.77
CA ALA A 51 -40.33 23.36 25.16
C ALA A 51 -41.65 22.61 25.44
N ARG A 52 -42.00 21.62 24.60
CA ARG A 52 -43.19 20.78 24.79
C ARG A 52 -43.10 19.93 26.06
N ALA A 53 -41.95 19.32 26.33
CA ALA A 53 -41.73 18.54 27.54
C ALA A 53 -41.83 19.40 28.81
N ALA A 54 -41.26 20.62 28.78
CA ALA A 54 -41.30 21.53 29.93
C ALA A 54 -42.72 22.02 30.22
N LEU A 55 -43.48 22.36 29.18
CA LEU A 55 -44.89 22.74 29.31
C LEU A 55 -45.75 21.58 29.84
N ALA A 56 -45.50 20.34 29.39
CA ALA A 56 -46.20 19.16 29.88
C ALA A 56 -45.90 18.88 31.36
N ALA A 57 -44.63 18.91 31.76
CA ALA A 57 -44.23 18.76 33.16
C ALA A 57 -44.92 19.80 34.06
N GLN A 58 -44.92 21.06 33.63
CA GLN A 58 -45.56 22.14 34.39
C GLN A 58 -47.09 22.00 34.45
N ALA A 59 -47.74 21.58 33.36
CA ALA A 59 -49.19 21.33 33.34
C ALA A 59 -49.62 20.20 34.28
N GLU A 60 -48.72 19.23 34.52
CA GLU A 60 -48.92 18.13 35.45
C GLU A 60 -48.44 18.43 36.89
N GLY A 61 -47.92 19.64 37.13
CA GLY A 61 -47.40 20.05 38.45
C GLY A 61 -46.03 19.44 38.81
N ARG A 62 -45.32 18.84 37.84
CA ARG A 62 -43.93 18.41 37.97
C ARG A 62 -43.00 19.62 37.81
N ASP A 63 -41.86 19.63 38.50
CA ASP A 63 -40.81 20.66 38.31
C ASP A 63 -40.02 20.34 37.02
N PRO A 64 -40.06 21.20 35.98
CA PRO A 64 -39.33 20.97 34.73
C PRO A 64 -37.80 20.82 34.90
N ALA A 65 -37.22 21.38 35.97
CA ALA A 65 -35.78 21.26 36.23
C ALA A 65 -35.37 19.85 36.71
N GLU A 66 -36.28 19.15 37.37
CA GLU A 66 -36.09 17.79 37.87
C GLU A 66 -36.70 16.72 36.96
N ASP A 67 -37.49 17.14 35.97
CA ASP A 67 -38.23 16.26 35.08
C ASP A 67 -37.34 15.44 34.13
N THR A 68 -37.55 14.12 34.09
CA THR A 68 -36.74 13.20 33.28
C THR A 68 -36.94 13.38 31.79
N ASP A 69 -38.14 13.76 31.34
CA ASP A 69 -38.45 13.92 29.93
C ASP A 69 -37.81 15.21 29.41
N VAL A 70 -37.90 16.29 30.19
CA VAL A 70 -37.22 17.56 29.91
C VAL A 70 -35.70 17.37 29.88
N ARG A 71 -35.12 16.69 30.88
CA ARG A 71 -33.68 16.37 30.91
C ARG A 71 -33.24 15.54 29.72
N THR A 72 -34.05 14.56 29.29
CA THR A 72 -33.78 13.75 28.10
C THR A 72 -33.79 14.60 26.83
N ALA A 73 -34.79 15.46 26.65
CA ALA A 73 -34.87 16.35 25.50
C ALA A 73 -33.69 17.35 25.44
N ILE A 74 -33.33 17.95 26.58
CA ILE A 74 -32.15 18.84 26.69
C ILE A 74 -30.87 18.08 26.34
N THR A 75 -30.72 16.86 26.86
CA THR A 75 -29.55 16.00 26.59
C THR A 75 -29.42 15.71 25.09
N ARG A 76 -30.52 15.39 24.39
CA ARG A 76 -30.48 15.19 22.93
C ARG A 76 -30.06 16.44 22.18
N VAL A 77 -30.56 17.62 22.57
CA VAL A 77 -30.15 18.91 21.97
C VAL A 77 -28.65 19.16 22.19
N HIS A 78 -28.14 18.95 23.40
CA HIS A 78 -26.70 19.11 23.68
C HIS A 78 -25.84 18.08 22.94
N LEU A 79 -26.25 16.82 22.88
CA LEU A 79 -25.53 15.79 22.10
C LEU A 79 -25.52 16.13 20.61
N THR A 80 -26.61 16.72 20.09
CA THR A 80 -26.68 17.18 18.70
C THR A 80 -25.74 18.37 18.45
N GLN A 81 -25.61 19.30 19.40
CA GLN A 81 -24.64 20.38 19.33
C GLN A 81 -23.18 19.87 19.38
N LEU A 82 -22.94 18.77 20.07
CA LEU A 82 -21.64 18.09 20.14
C LEU A 82 -21.40 17.10 18.99
N SER A 83 -22.36 16.92 18.08
CA SER A 83 -22.33 15.90 17.01
C SER A 83 -21.01 15.90 16.25
N VAL A 84 -20.50 17.06 15.83
CA VAL A 84 -19.22 17.15 15.09
C VAL A 84 -18.04 16.59 15.88
N ALA A 85 -17.96 16.86 17.19
CA ALA A 85 -16.89 16.37 18.04
C ALA A 85 -17.04 14.86 18.33
N ILE A 86 -18.28 14.40 18.51
CA ILE A 86 -18.59 12.98 18.68
C ILE A 86 -18.24 12.21 17.40
N ASP A 87 -18.67 12.69 16.24
CA ASP A 87 -18.37 12.11 14.93
C ASP A 87 -16.86 12.03 14.70
N HIS A 88 -16.09 13.08 15.01
CA HIS A 88 -14.64 13.06 14.89
C HIS A 88 -13.98 12.01 15.80
N THR A 89 -14.48 11.88 17.03
CA THR A 89 -13.99 10.89 18.00
C THR A 89 -14.31 9.46 17.53
N LEU A 90 -15.52 9.24 17.01
CA LEU A 90 -15.94 7.96 16.44
C LEU A 90 -15.14 7.59 15.19
N GLN A 91 -14.87 8.55 14.31
CA GLN A 91 -14.00 8.33 13.14
C GLN A 91 -12.59 7.95 13.55
N THR A 92 -12.04 8.60 14.58
CA THR A 92 -10.70 8.28 15.12
C THR A 92 -10.66 6.88 15.73
N ALA A 93 -11.69 6.51 16.50
CA ALA A 93 -11.82 5.16 17.06
C ALA A 93 -11.97 4.09 15.96
N ARG A 94 -12.75 4.40 14.91
CA ARG A 94 -12.93 3.53 13.74
C ARG A 94 -11.60 3.30 13.02
N ASP A 95 -10.89 4.38 12.70
CA ASP A 95 -9.62 4.29 11.98
C ASP A 95 -8.58 3.52 12.80
N LYS A 96 -8.59 3.66 14.13
CA LYS A 96 -7.76 2.84 15.01
C LYS A 96 -8.14 1.35 14.94
N ALA A 97 -9.42 1.01 15.10
CA ALA A 97 -9.88 -0.39 15.04
C ALA A 97 -9.57 -1.04 13.68
N MET A 98 -9.72 -0.29 12.57
CA MET A 98 -9.33 -0.75 11.24
C MET A 98 -7.83 -0.99 11.11
N ARG A 99 -7.00 -0.07 11.62
CA ARG A 99 -5.54 -0.24 11.64
C ARG A 99 -5.13 -1.47 12.46
N ASP A 100 -5.73 -1.69 13.62
CA ASP A 100 -5.46 -2.83 14.48
C ASP A 100 -5.83 -4.15 13.80
N ALA A 101 -6.98 -4.20 13.13
CA ALA A 101 -7.40 -5.37 12.32
C ALA A 101 -6.42 -5.65 11.17
N LEU A 102 -6.04 -4.62 10.39
CA LEU A 102 -5.07 -4.77 9.31
C LEU A 102 -3.71 -5.25 9.82
N THR A 103 -3.24 -4.70 10.94
CA THR A 103 -1.98 -5.08 11.59
C THR A 103 -2.00 -6.54 12.02
N LYS A 104 -3.09 -6.96 12.68
CA LYS A 104 -3.29 -8.35 13.15
C LYS A 104 -3.30 -9.36 12.02
N HIS A 105 -3.87 -9.02 10.86
CA HIS A 105 -4.02 -9.96 9.73
C HIS A 105 -3.02 -9.75 8.60
N ALA A 106 -2.09 -8.81 8.72
CA ALA A 106 -1.14 -8.50 7.65
C ALA A 106 -0.38 -9.71 7.10
N PRO A 107 0.13 -10.66 7.91
CA PRO A 107 0.77 -11.87 7.39
C PRO A 107 -0.14 -12.68 6.46
N ALA A 108 -1.43 -12.81 6.81
CA ALA A 108 -2.41 -13.53 5.99
C ALA A 108 -2.76 -12.78 4.70
N ILE A 109 -2.75 -11.44 4.72
CA ILE A 109 -2.94 -10.62 3.51
C ILE A 109 -1.76 -10.82 2.55
N ILE A 110 -0.52 -10.73 3.07
CA ILE A 110 0.70 -10.95 2.27
C ILE A 110 0.72 -12.37 1.70
N GLU A 111 0.38 -13.36 2.52
CA GLU A 111 0.35 -14.75 2.09
C GLU A 111 -0.72 -15.02 1.00
N ALA A 112 -1.87 -14.36 1.08
CA ALA A 112 -2.89 -14.45 0.04
C ALA A 112 -2.42 -13.85 -1.31
N MET A 113 -1.56 -12.83 -1.28
CA MET A 113 -1.01 -12.20 -2.49
C MET A 113 0.19 -12.95 -3.08
N ARG A 114 0.92 -13.73 -2.27
CA ARG A 114 2.17 -14.41 -2.66
C ARG A 114 2.02 -15.28 -3.93
N PRO A 115 0.99 -16.16 -4.06
CA PRO A 115 0.84 -16.98 -5.26
C PRO A 115 0.66 -16.17 -6.56
N LEU A 116 0.14 -14.95 -6.49
CA LEU A 116 0.02 -14.08 -7.67
C LEU A 116 1.38 -13.63 -8.16
N VAL A 117 2.30 -13.29 -7.25
CA VAL A 117 3.67 -12.89 -7.61
C VAL A 117 4.42 -14.07 -8.22
N GLU A 118 4.29 -15.26 -7.64
CA GLU A 118 4.91 -16.49 -8.17
C GLU A 118 4.38 -16.84 -9.57
N ALA A 119 3.06 -16.74 -9.79
CA ALA A 119 2.46 -17.01 -11.09
C ALA A 119 2.83 -15.94 -12.14
N ALA A 120 2.92 -14.68 -11.74
CA ALA A 120 3.34 -13.59 -12.59
C ALA A 120 4.83 -13.71 -12.96
N ASP A 121 5.71 -14.03 -12.02
CA ASP A 121 7.13 -14.30 -12.28
C ASP A 121 7.30 -15.44 -13.31
N ALA A 122 6.60 -16.56 -13.10
CA ALA A 122 6.61 -17.69 -14.03
C ALA A 122 6.10 -17.31 -15.43
N SER A 123 5.09 -16.44 -15.52
CA SER A 123 4.55 -15.96 -16.80
C SER A 123 5.50 -15.01 -17.52
N LEU A 124 6.19 -14.15 -16.76
CA LEU A 124 7.22 -13.26 -17.29
C LEU A 124 8.42 -14.06 -17.82
N ASN A 125 8.88 -15.07 -17.08
CA ASN A 125 9.98 -15.95 -17.51
C ASN A 125 9.63 -16.71 -18.81
N LYS A 126 8.43 -17.30 -18.89
CA LYS A 126 7.94 -17.94 -20.13
C LYS A 126 7.86 -16.96 -21.30
N ALA A 127 7.47 -15.71 -21.04
CA ALA A 127 7.43 -14.70 -22.09
C ALA A 127 8.82 -14.29 -22.57
N ARG A 128 9.80 -14.16 -21.67
CA ARG A 128 11.22 -13.90 -22.02
C ARG A 128 11.75 -15.00 -22.95
N GLU A 129 11.54 -16.26 -22.56
CA GLU A 129 11.93 -17.42 -23.36
C GLU A 129 11.28 -17.41 -24.75
N ALA A 130 9.96 -17.18 -24.82
CA ALA A 130 9.22 -17.19 -26.08
C ALA A 130 9.54 -16.01 -27.00
N LEU A 131 9.89 -14.86 -26.43
CA LEU A 131 10.29 -13.66 -27.18
C LEU A 131 11.78 -13.68 -27.57
N GLY A 132 12.58 -14.52 -26.92
CA GLY A 132 14.03 -14.57 -27.10
C GLY A 132 14.72 -13.30 -26.61
N ARG A 133 14.20 -12.67 -25.54
CA ARG A 133 14.72 -11.43 -24.97
C ARG A 133 14.75 -11.50 -23.46
N ASP A 134 15.84 -11.04 -22.87
CA ASP A 134 15.97 -10.92 -21.42
C ASP A 134 15.22 -9.68 -20.90
N ASP A 135 15.12 -8.63 -21.73
CA ASP A 135 14.37 -7.41 -21.44
C ASP A 135 12.95 -7.45 -22.04
N LEU A 136 11.96 -7.25 -21.18
CA LEU A 136 10.56 -7.15 -21.59
C LEU A 136 10.19 -5.68 -21.72
N GLN A 137 10.48 -5.05 -22.86
CA GLN A 137 10.00 -3.70 -23.15
C GLN A 137 8.48 -3.72 -23.44
N LEU A 138 7.65 -3.81 -22.39
CA LEU A 138 6.20 -4.01 -22.47
C LEU A 138 5.39 -2.74 -22.82
N THR A 139 5.98 -1.82 -23.58
CA THR A 139 5.30 -0.59 -24.01
C THR A 139 4.36 -0.84 -25.19
N ARG A 140 3.26 -0.08 -25.29
CA ARG A 140 2.34 -0.14 -26.45
C ARG A 140 3.05 0.16 -27.77
N THR A 141 4.09 0.99 -27.73
CA THR A 141 4.94 1.32 -28.89
C THR A 141 5.75 0.13 -29.40
N THR A 142 6.18 -0.79 -28.52
CA THR A 142 6.89 -2.02 -28.91
C THR A 142 6.01 -2.95 -29.75
N VAL A 143 4.72 -3.06 -29.39
CA VAL A 143 3.75 -3.94 -30.06
C VAL A 143 3.49 -3.53 -31.50
N ALA A 144 3.37 -2.23 -31.76
CA ALA A 144 2.91 -1.71 -33.04
C ALA A 144 3.94 -1.88 -34.18
N SER A 145 5.22 -2.10 -33.87
CA SER A 145 6.30 -2.02 -34.86
C SER A 145 7.26 -3.21 -34.90
N THR A 146 7.32 -4.06 -33.86
CA THR A 146 8.41 -5.05 -33.74
C THR A 146 7.99 -6.49 -33.45
N LEU A 147 6.74 -6.75 -33.09
CA LEU A 147 6.30 -8.10 -32.71
C LEU A 147 5.59 -8.80 -33.88
N SER A 148 5.99 -10.04 -34.14
CA SER A 148 5.26 -10.96 -35.02
C SER A 148 3.95 -11.43 -34.37
N ALA A 149 3.02 -11.94 -35.17
CA ALA A 149 1.73 -12.44 -34.67
C ALA A 149 1.91 -13.54 -33.60
N GLN A 150 2.94 -14.39 -33.74
CA GLN A 150 3.27 -15.45 -32.76
C GLN A 150 3.77 -14.89 -31.42
N GLN A 151 4.36 -13.70 -31.42
CA GLN A 151 4.90 -13.04 -30.23
C GLN A 151 3.86 -12.22 -29.46
N LEU A 152 2.68 -11.97 -30.05
CA LEU A 152 1.63 -11.19 -29.40
C LEU A 152 1.06 -11.87 -28.15
N THR A 153 0.93 -13.21 -28.15
CA THR A 153 0.37 -13.95 -27.01
C THR A 153 1.32 -13.92 -25.80
N PRO A 154 2.61 -14.29 -25.93
CA PRO A 154 3.58 -14.15 -24.83
C PRO A 154 3.71 -12.71 -24.32
N TRP A 155 3.67 -11.72 -25.23
CA TRP A 155 3.70 -10.31 -24.85
C TRP A 155 2.48 -9.89 -24.01
N ALA A 156 1.27 -10.31 -24.41
CA ALA A 156 0.05 -10.00 -23.66
C ALA A 156 0.08 -10.63 -22.26
N MET A 157 0.53 -11.89 -22.16
CA MET A 157 0.71 -12.57 -20.87
C MET A 157 1.70 -11.82 -19.97
N ALA A 158 2.84 -11.37 -20.51
CA ALA A 158 3.81 -10.59 -19.75
C ALA A 158 3.25 -9.25 -19.27
N ARG A 159 2.50 -8.55 -20.13
CA ARG A 159 1.85 -7.28 -19.78
C ARG A 159 0.85 -7.45 -18.63
N ASP A 160 0.03 -8.49 -18.70
CA ASP A 160 -0.99 -8.73 -17.68
C ASP A 160 -0.33 -9.18 -16.36
N ALA A 161 0.71 -10.04 -16.42
CA ALA A 161 1.53 -10.40 -15.27
C ALA A 161 2.19 -9.19 -14.59
N ARG A 162 2.75 -8.26 -15.39
CA ARG A 162 3.31 -7.00 -14.88
C ARG A 162 2.25 -6.17 -14.15
N ALA A 163 1.05 -6.04 -14.70
CA ALA A 163 -0.04 -5.31 -14.07
C ALA A 163 -0.45 -5.93 -12.73
N ASP A 164 -0.40 -7.26 -12.60
CA ASP A 164 -0.66 -7.94 -11.34
C ASP A 164 0.42 -7.68 -10.30
N ILE A 165 1.71 -7.69 -10.68
CA ILE A 165 2.79 -7.31 -9.76
C ILE A 165 2.62 -5.85 -9.28
N GLU A 166 2.30 -4.92 -10.17
CA GLU A 166 2.07 -3.50 -9.80
C GLU A 166 0.94 -3.36 -8.77
N ARG A 167 -0.15 -4.12 -8.93
CA ARG A 167 -1.26 -4.15 -7.96
C ARG A 167 -0.84 -4.72 -6.62
N VAL A 168 -0.07 -5.80 -6.61
CA VAL A 168 0.46 -6.40 -5.36
C VAL A 168 1.38 -5.42 -4.64
N GLU A 169 2.31 -4.79 -5.36
CA GLU A 169 3.19 -3.75 -4.80
C GLU A 169 2.39 -2.60 -4.18
N GLN A 170 1.35 -2.13 -4.87
CA GLN A 170 0.48 -1.07 -4.37
C GLN A 170 -0.27 -1.47 -3.10
N ALA A 171 -0.86 -2.68 -3.06
CA ALA A 171 -1.56 -3.18 -1.88
C ALA A 171 -0.61 -3.36 -0.69
N TRP A 172 0.58 -3.90 -0.93
CA TRP A 172 1.62 -4.07 0.09
C TRP A 172 2.06 -2.72 0.66
N THR A 173 2.33 -1.73 -0.21
CA THR A 173 2.75 -0.38 0.19
C THR A 173 1.68 0.31 1.04
N GLN A 174 0.40 0.13 0.71
CA GLN A 174 -0.70 0.70 1.49
C GLN A 174 -0.86 0.03 2.84
N LEU A 175 -0.70 -1.29 2.89
CA LEU A 175 -0.70 -2.03 4.16
C LEU A 175 0.44 -1.54 5.06
N ALA A 176 1.66 -1.42 4.53
CA ALA A 176 2.82 -0.87 5.23
C ALA A 176 2.54 0.55 5.76
N ALA A 177 1.98 1.43 4.93
CA ALA A 177 1.70 2.81 5.27
C ALA A 177 0.66 2.95 6.40
N VAL A 178 -0.40 2.13 6.40
CA VAL A 178 -1.42 2.14 7.47
C VAL A 178 -0.85 1.67 8.80
N MET A 179 -0.03 0.63 8.76
CA MET A 179 0.55 0.01 9.94
C MET A 179 1.72 0.83 10.50
N GLY A 180 2.33 1.70 9.67
CA GLY A 180 3.51 2.48 10.06
C GLY A 180 4.76 1.63 10.25
N VAL A 181 4.84 0.46 9.59
CA VAL A 181 5.91 -0.54 9.82
C VAL A 181 7.06 -0.46 8.83
N ALA A 182 6.89 0.23 7.70
CA ALA A 182 7.96 0.41 6.70
C ALA A 182 7.85 1.76 6.01
N ASN A 183 9.00 2.42 5.82
CA ASN A 183 9.11 3.62 4.99
C ASN A 183 9.44 3.21 3.55
N VAL A 184 8.41 3.04 2.74
CA VAL A 184 8.57 2.75 1.31
C VAL A 184 8.84 4.05 0.57
N ASN A 185 10.03 4.17 0.00
CA ASN A 185 10.38 5.26 -0.90
C ASN A 185 10.69 4.69 -2.30
N ASP A 186 10.91 5.56 -3.28
CA ASP A 186 11.13 5.12 -4.65
C ASP A 186 12.40 4.27 -4.80
N HIS A 187 13.39 4.36 -3.91
CA HIS A 187 14.58 3.52 -3.98
C HIS A 187 14.41 2.13 -3.33
N THR A 188 13.50 2.00 -2.37
CA THR A 188 13.28 0.74 -1.64
C THR A 188 12.08 -0.06 -2.13
N ARG A 189 11.16 0.59 -2.85
CA ARG A 189 9.90 -0.01 -3.35
C ARG A 189 10.11 -1.28 -4.18
N VAL A 190 11.15 -1.34 -5.00
CA VAL A 190 11.51 -2.54 -5.76
C VAL A 190 11.72 -3.78 -4.87
N LEU A 191 12.22 -3.58 -3.65
CA LEU A 191 12.57 -4.64 -2.70
C LEU A 191 11.33 -5.35 -2.12
N ILE A 192 10.13 -4.80 -2.34
CA ILE A 192 8.86 -5.47 -2.02
C ILE A 192 8.74 -6.79 -2.80
N VAL A 193 9.19 -6.80 -4.06
CA VAL A 193 9.01 -7.94 -4.97
C VAL A 193 10.31 -8.51 -5.51
N ALA A 194 11.47 -7.89 -5.26
CA ALA A 194 12.77 -8.41 -5.69
C ALA A 194 13.73 -8.50 -4.49
N ASP A 195 14.44 -9.61 -4.37
CA ASP A 195 15.28 -9.90 -3.20
C ASP A 195 16.62 -9.16 -3.23
N THR A 196 17.20 -9.04 -4.43
CA THR A 196 18.49 -8.36 -4.61
C THR A 196 18.46 -7.45 -5.82
N LEU A 197 18.98 -6.24 -5.64
CA LEU A 197 19.46 -5.43 -6.76
C LEU A 197 20.84 -5.97 -7.11
N ASN A 198 20.91 -7.12 -7.80
CA ASN A 198 22.18 -7.65 -8.27
C ASN A 198 22.92 -6.54 -9.05
N PRO A 199 24.12 -6.12 -8.63
CA PRO A 199 24.83 -5.01 -9.27
C PRO A 199 25.04 -5.20 -10.78
N SER A 200 25.15 -6.46 -11.23
CA SER A 200 25.24 -6.78 -12.66
C SER A 200 23.91 -6.57 -13.40
N ALA A 201 22.77 -6.85 -12.77
CA ALA A 201 21.45 -6.61 -13.35
C ALA A 201 21.11 -5.11 -13.40
N VAL A 202 21.46 -4.36 -12.35
CA VAL A 202 21.35 -2.89 -12.30
C VAL A 202 22.23 -2.25 -13.38
N ALA A 203 23.50 -2.66 -13.49
CA ALA A 203 24.43 -2.14 -14.50
C ALA A 203 24.03 -2.48 -15.94
N THR A 204 23.30 -3.59 -16.15
CA THR A 204 22.79 -3.98 -17.47
C THR A 204 21.58 -3.12 -17.84
N TYR A 205 20.65 -2.90 -16.92
CA TYR A 205 19.49 -2.04 -17.13
C TYR A 205 19.87 -0.56 -17.36
N ASP A 206 20.87 -0.04 -16.63
CA ASP A 206 21.42 1.31 -16.81
C ASP A 206 22.04 1.53 -18.20
N ARG A 207 22.59 0.49 -18.84
CA ARG A 207 23.17 0.61 -20.20
C ARG A 207 22.13 0.64 -21.31
N HIS A 208 21.00 -0.02 -21.13
CA HIS A 208 19.97 -0.13 -22.17
C HIS A 208 19.00 1.06 -22.20
N THR A 209 19.03 1.93 -21.18
CA THR A 209 18.13 3.08 -21.04
C THR A 209 18.84 4.41 -21.33
N PHE A 210 19.13 4.68 -22.62
CA PHE A 210 19.41 6.01 -23.19
C PHE A 210 20.24 7.03 -22.36
N GLY A 211 21.27 6.60 -21.63
CA GLY A 211 22.19 7.52 -20.95
C GLY A 211 21.63 8.24 -19.72
N VAL A 212 20.51 7.77 -19.17
CA VAL A 212 19.99 8.20 -17.87
C VAL A 212 20.04 6.98 -16.94
N PRO A 213 20.65 7.05 -15.74
CA PRO A 213 20.62 5.95 -14.79
C PRO A 213 19.17 5.58 -14.53
N ALA A 214 18.76 4.42 -15.01
CA ALA A 214 17.40 3.95 -14.90
C ALA A 214 17.33 3.27 -13.54
N HIS A 215 17.10 4.07 -12.51
CA HIS A 215 16.90 3.54 -11.18
C HIS A 215 15.76 2.53 -11.22
N ILE A 216 16.07 1.26 -10.92
CA ILE A 216 15.10 0.19 -10.72
C ILE A 216 14.35 0.53 -9.43
N SER A 217 13.40 1.45 -9.52
CA SER A 217 12.71 2.08 -8.39
C SER A 217 11.34 1.47 -8.11
N SER A 218 10.89 0.53 -8.95
CA SER A 218 9.55 -0.05 -8.87
C SER A 218 9.58 -1.51 -9.31
N ALA A 219 8.50 -2.23 -9.01
CA ALA A 219 8.23 -3.55 -9.54
C ALA A 219 8.35 -3.61 -11.07
N THR A 220 7.86 -2.58 -11.77
CA THR A 220 8.05 -2.43 -13.22
C THR A 220 9.52 -2.54 -13.60
N GLY A 221 10.40 -1.83 -12.89
CA GLY A 221 11.83 -1.87 -13.16
C GLY A 221 12.40 -3.28 -12.97
N ALA A 222 11.99 -3.99 -11.92
CA ALA A 222 12.44 -5.37 -11.67
C ALA A 222 11.98 -6.33 -12.78
N VAL A 223 10.74 -6.17 -13.24
CA VAL A 223 10.19 -6.93 -14.37
C VAL A 223 11.00 -6.66 -15.65
N ASP A 224 11.20 -5.39 -15.98
CA ASP A 224 11.88 -4.99 -17.21
C ASP A 224 13.37 -5.40 -17.19
N ALA A 225 14.00 -5.42 -16.01
CA ALA A 225 15.38 -5.87 -15.78
C ALA A 225 15.58 -7.39 -15.67
N GLY A 226 14.52 -8.19 -15.79
CA GLY A 226 14.66 -9.65 -15.77
C GLY A 226 14.91 -10.26 -14.38
N LEU A 227 14.65 -9.52 -13.30
CA LEU A 227 14.92 -10.00 -11.95
C LEU A 227 13.92 -11.10 -11.53
N PRO A 228 14.38 -12.12 -10.78
CA PRO A 228 13.48 -13.05 -10.10
C PRO A 228 12.60 -12.32 -9.09
N LEU A 229 11.29 -12.58 -9.12
CA LEU A 229 10.34 -11.91 -8.25
C LEU A 229 9.88 -12.81 -7.10
N SER A 230 9.88 -12.25 -5.89
CA SER A 230 9.31 -12.85 -4.68
C SER A 230 8.77 -11.79 -3.73
N LEU A 231 7.54 -11.99 -3.26
CA LEU A 231 6.88 -11.06 -2.36
C LEU A 231 7.50 -11.11 -0.95
N ALA A 232 8.01 -9.97 -0.48
CA ALA A 232 8.54 -9.82 0.86
C ALA A 232 7.42 -9.84 1.91
N THR A 233 7.69 -10.46 3.06
CA THR A 233 7.07 -10.06 4.32
C THR A 233 7.64 -8.71 4.79
N PHE A 234 7.06 -8.08 5.81
CA PHE A 234 7.61 -6.84 6.37
C PHE A 234 9.01 -7.02 6.96
N GLU A 235 9.27 -8.16 7.61
CA GLU A 235 10.58 -8.49 8.16
C GLU A 235 11.61 -8.66 7.04
N GLN A 236 11.30 -9.48 6.04
CA GLN A 236 12.15 -9.67 4.86
C GLN A 236 12.39 -8.35 4.12
N PHE A 237 11.40 -7.47 4.02
CA PHE A 237 11.59 -6.16 3.41
C PHE A 237 12.59 -5.31 4.19
N ALA A 238 12.51 -5.32 5.53
CA ALA A 238 13.46 -4.60 6.36
C ALA A 238 14.89 -5.14 6.19
N GLU A 239 15.04 -6.47 6.12
CA GLU A 239 16.32 -7.14 5.83
C GLU A 239 16.86 -6.75 4.46
N ARG A 240 16.04 -6.84 3.40
CA ARG A 240 16.41 -6.41 2.03
C ARG A 240 16.86 -4.95 1.99
N VAL A 241 16.18 -4.06 2.71
CA VAL A 241 16.55 -2.64 2.79
C VAL A 241 17.89 -2.45 3.49
N ALA A 242 18.12 -3.16 4.59
CA ALA A 242 19.38 -3.09 5.32
C ALA A 242 20.55 -3.60 4.46
N GLU A 243 20.38 -4.73 3.78
CA GLU A 243 21.38 -5.27 2.85
C GLU A 243 21.65 -4.32 1.68
N ALA A 244 20.60 -3.72 1.09
CA ALA A 244 20.74 -2.75 0.02
C ALA A 244 21.46 -1.46 0.46
N GLU A 245 21.36 -1.07 1.72
CA GLU A 245 22.09 0.06 2.29
C GLU A 245 23.56 -0.29 2.54
N GLU A 246 23.84 -1.47 3.12
CA GLU A 246 25.20 -1.97 3.34
C GLU A 246 25.97 -2.08 2.01
N ASN A 247 25.33 -2.65 0.98
CA ASN A 247 25.92 -2.76 -0.35
C ASN A 247 26.24 -1.39 -0.97
N ARG A 248 25.35 -0.40 -0.80
CA ARG A 248 25.56 0.98 -1.28
C ARG A 248 26.73 1.66 -0.57
N GLN A 249 26.90 1.43 0.73
CA GLN A 249 28.04 1.94 1.49
C GLN A 249 29.35 1.29 1.02
N ALA A 250 29.37 -0.03 0.85
CA ALA A 250 30.54 -0.74 0.35
C ALA A 250 30.92 -0.32 -1.08
N ASP A 251 29.95 -0.05 -1.96
CA ASP A 251 30.20 0.48 -3.29
C ASP A 251 30.79 1.90 -3.24
N ALA A 252 30.27 2.77 -2.38
CA ALA A 252 30.78 4.13 -2.19
C ALA A 252 32.23 4.14 -1.69
N GLU A 253 32.57 3.29 -0.73
CA GLU A 253 33.94 3.11 -0.24
C GLU A 253 34.88 2.59 -1.34
N ARG A 254 34.42 1.60 -2.13
CA ARG A 254 35.19 1.08 -3.28
C ARG A 254 35.44 2.16 -4.33
N ALA A 255 34.42 2.98 -4.63
CA ALA A 255 34.54 4.08 -5.58
C ALA A 255 35.49 5.17 -5.07
N GLN A 256 35.41 5.54 -3.79
CA GLN A 256 36.32 6.49 -3.17
C GLN A 256 37.77 5.98 -3.19
N GLY A 257 38.00 4.72 -2.81
CA GLY A 257 39.34 4.11 -2.88
C GLY A 257 39.88 4.01 -4.30
N ALA A 258 39.03 3.77 -5.30
CA ALA A 258 39.44 3.81 -6.71
C ALA A 258 39.83 5.23 -7.15
N PHE A 259 39.07 6.24 -6.75
CA PHE A 259 39.36 7.65 -7.02
C PHE A 259 40.67 8.10 -6.36
N GLU A 260 40.91 7.74 -5.10
CA GLU A 260 42.15 8.07 -4.38
C GLU A 260 43.38 7.40 -5.01
N ARG A 261 43.27 6.14 -5.44
CA ARG A 261 44.33 5.46 -6.19
C ARG A 261 44.61 6.16 -7.51
N ALA A 262 43.58 6.47 -8.29
CA ALA A 262 43.73 7.20 -9.55
C ALA A 262 44.38 8.57 -9.35
N ARG A 263 43.96 9.31 -8.32
CA ARG A 263 44.55 10.60 -7.93
C ARG A 263 46.03 10.45 -7.54
N SER A 264 46.38 9.49 -6.70
CA SER A 264 47.78 9.25 -6.28
C SER A 264 48.70 8.91 -7.47
N HIS A 265 48.16 8.20 -8.47
CA HIS A 265 48.92 7.84 -9.67
C HIS A 265 49.18 9.04 -10.58
N VAL A 266 48.23 9.97 -10.70
CA VAL A 266 48.41 11.21 -11.48
C VAL A 266 49.44 12.15 -10.84
N PHE A 267 49.47 12.25 -9.51
CA PHE A 267 50.41 13.14 -8.81
C PHE A 267 51.85 12.60 -8.68
N ASN A 268 52.07 11.28 -8.81
CA ASN A 268 53.41 10.68 -8.76
C ASN A 268 54.12 10.59 -10.13
N VAL A 269 53.46 11.01 -11.22
CA VAL A 269 53.99 10.95 -12.60
C VAL A 269 54.35 12.35 -13.13
N SER A 270 54.33 13.38 -12.28
CA SER A 270 54.81 14.75 -12.58
C SER A 270 56.14 15.02 -11.89
#